data_AF-A0A962QQ25-F1
#
_entry.id   AF-A0A962QQ25-F1
#
_cell.length_a   1.000
_cell.length_b   1.000
_cell.length_c   1.000
_cell.angle_alpha   90.00
_cell.angle_beta   90.00
_cell.angle_gamma   90.00
#
_symmetry.space_group_name_H-M   'P 1'
#
loop_
_entity.id
_entity.type
_entity.pdbx_description
1 polymer ?
#
loop_
_entity_poly.entity_id
_entity_poly.type
_entity_poly.pdbx_seq_one_letter_code
_entity_poly.pdbx_strand_id
1 'polypeptide(L)'
;MSHYQPLGRRVVTLPFVFLGVLALIGLYYLADRFINGMGAVTNLNGGFPWGIWVVYDIVVGTALACGGYALAVTVYVFNKGQYHPLIRPALLASLLGYGLGGLGAIIDMGRWWQFYNLFLPWQMNFNSVMLEVGLCV
;
A
#
# COMPACT_ATOMS: atom_id res chain seq x y z
N MET A 1 -4.43 -31.15 -14.47
CA MET A 1 -5.50 -30.14 -14.28
C MET A 1 -6.04 -30.31 -12.88
N SER A 2 -5.72 -29.41 -11.93
CA SER A 2 -6.30 -29.48 -10.59
C SER A 2 -7.79 -29.14 -10.69
N HIS A 3 -8.64 -30.11 -10.40
CA HIS A 3 -10.08 -29.92 -10.30
C HIS A 3 -10.38 -28.90 -9.20
N TYR A 4 -10.82 -27.70 -9.58
CA TYR A 4 -11.38 -26.74 -8.64
C TYR A 4 -12.74 -27.26 -8.20
N GLN A 5 -12.77 -27.94 -7.06
CA GLN A 5 -14.02 -28.33 -6.41
C GLN A 5 -14.65 -27.08 -5.78
N PRO A 6 -15.90 -26.72 -6.12
CA PRO A 6 -16.58 -25.63 -5.44
C PRO A 6 -16.76 -26.01 -3.97
N LEU A 7 -16.09 -25.29 -3.08
CA LEU A 7 -16.36 -25.38 -1.65
C LEU A 7 -17.80 -24.89 -1.44
N GLY A 8 -18.75 -25.82 -1.28
CA GLY A 8 -20.17 -25.56 -0.99
C GLY A 8 -20.44 -24.90 0.38
N ARG A 9 -19.46 -24.17 0.93
CA ARG A 9 -19.59 -23.38 2.15
C ARG A 9 -20.08 -21.98 1.80
N ARG A 10 -20.89 -21.39 2.69
CA ARG A 10 -21.34 -20.00 2.54
C ARG A 10 -20.12 -19.08 2.47
N VAL A 11 -20.09 -18.22 1.44
CA VAL A 11 -19.03 -17.21 1.23
C VAL A 11 -18.94 -16.24 2.42
N VAL A 12 -20.09 -15.96 3.04
CA VAL A 12 -20.20 -15.17 4.27
C VAL A 12 -19.87 -16.07 5.47
N THR A 13 -18.59 -16.10 5.80
CA THR A 13 -18.07 -16.73 7.02
C THR A 13 -17.89 -15.69 8.12
N LEU A 14 -17.83 -16.14 9.38
CA LEU A 14 -17.56 -15.26 10.53
C LEU A 14 -16.30 -14.37 10.35
N PRO A 15 -15.15 -14.89 9.89
CA PRO A 15 -14.00 -14.04 9.57
C PRO A 15 -14.25 -13.06 8.42
N PHE A 16 -15.04 -13.45 7.40
CA PHE A 16 -15.42 -12.53 6.31
C PHE A 16 -16.25 -11.35 6.83
N VAL A 17 -17.21 -11.60 7.72
CA VAL A 17 -18.00 -10.53 8.35
C VAL A 17 -17.13 -9.64 9.22
N PHE A 18 -16.23 -10.22 10.02
CA PHE A 18 -15.31 -9.46 10.86
C PHE A 18 -14.39 -8.53 10.03
N LEU A 19 -13.75 -9.07 8.99
CA LEU A 19 -12.92 -8.28 8.08
C LEU A 19 -13.74 -7.23 7.31
N GLY A 20 -14.97 -7.57 6.93
CA GLY A 20 -15.90 -6.64 6.28
C GLY A 20 -16.28 -5.46 7.17
N VAL A 21 -16.57 -5.70 8.46
CA VAL A 21 -16.87 -4.64 9.43
C VAL A 21 -15.64 -3.73 9.62
N LEU A 22 -14.44 -4.29 9.75
CA LEU A 22 -13.21 -3.50 9.82
C LEU A 22 -12.99 -2.64 8.57
N ALA A 23 -13.25 -3.19 7.38
CA ALA A 23 -13.15 -2.43 6.13
C ALA A 23 -14.16 -1.28 6.06
N LEU A 24 -15.39 -1.48 6.57
CA LEU A 24 -16.40 -0.42 6.65
C LEU A 24 -16.01 0.70 7.62
N ILE A 25 -15.41 0.36 8.76
CA ILE A 25 -14.87 1.34 9.70
C ILE A 25 -13.76 2.15 9.03
N GLY A 26 -12.85 1.49 8.30
CA GLY A 26 -11.80 2.16 7.54
C GLY A 26 -12.35 3.12 6.48
N LEU A 27 -13.36 2.68 5.72
CA LEU A 27 -14.06 3.53 4.73
C LEU A 27 -14.75 4.74 5.36
N TYR A 28 -15.33 4.58 6.55
CA TYR A 28 -15.94 5.69 7.28
C TYR A 28 -14.91 6.78 7.62
N TYR A 29 -13.77 6.41 8.23
CA TYR A 29 -12.70 7.38 8.54
C TYR A 29 -12.07 7.98 7.28
N LEU A 30 -12.01 7.21 6.19
CA LEU A 30 -11.55 7.71 4.89
C LEU A 30 -12.50 8.79 4.35
N ALA A 31 -13.82 8.58 4.43
CA ALA A 31 -14.81 9.56 4.03
C ALA A 31 -14.78 10.80 4.92
N ASP A 32 -14.68 10.62 6.24
CA ASP A 32 -14.57 11.71 7.21
C ASP A 32 -13.35 12.59 6.93
N ARG A 33 -12.21 11.98 6.57
CA ARG A 33 -11.00 12.67 6.15
C ARG A 33 -11.21 13.54 4.91
N PHE A 34 -11.94 13.05 3.91
CA PHE A 34 -12.20 13.81 2.68
C PHE A 34 -13.17 14.97 2.88
N ILE A 35 -14.07 14.89 3.88
CA ILE A 35 -15.10 15.91 4.15
C ILE A 35 -14.61 16.94 5.16
N ASN A 36 -14.09 16.49 6.31
CA ASN A 36 -13.70 17.33 7.44
C ASN A 36 -12.20 17.69 7.44
N GLY A 37 -11.44 17.18 6.47
CA GLY A 37 -10.01 17.42 6.31
C GLY A 37 -9.14 16.57 7.25
N MET A 38 -7.82 16.73 7.12
CA MET A 38 -6.86 15.92 7.89
C MET A 38 -7.00 16.17 9.41
N GLY A 39 -7.22 17.41 9.83
CA GLY A 39 -7.26 17.76 11.27
C GLY A 39 -8.33 17.03 12.09
N ALA A 40 -9.46 16.65 11.48
CA ALA A 40 -10.55 15.96 12.17
C ALA A 40 -10.20 14.49 12.51
N VAL A 41 -9.44 13.82 11.64
CA VAL A 41 -9.15 12.38 11.76
C VAL A 41 -7.77 12.12 12.37
N THR A 42 -6.83 13.05 12.21
CA THR A 42 -5.42 12.72 12.35
C THR A 42 -4.70 13.35 13.55
N ASN A 43 -5.34 14.25 14.31
CA ASN A 43 -4.75 14.97 15.45
C ASN A 43 -3.28 15.43 15.20
N LEU A 44 -2.99 15.82 13.95
CA LEU A 44 -1.67 16.31 13.55
C LEU A 44 -1.48 17.72 14.09
N ASN A 45 -0.24 18.01 14.51
CA ASN A 45 0.16 19.34 14.98
C ASN A 45 1.30 19.85 14.09
N GLY A 46 1.53 21.16 14.05
CA GLY A 46 2.54 21.79 13.18
C GLY A 46 3.99 21.30 13.39
N GLY A 47 4.27 20.67 14.54
CA GLY A 47 5.56 20.02 14.81
C GLY A 47 5.67 18.55 14.34
N PHE A 48 4.54 17.86 14.18
CA PHE A 48 4.48 16.47 13.72
C PHE A 48 3.47 16.37 12.57
N PRO A 49 3.86 16.79 11.36
CA PRO A 49 2.99 16.76 10.19
C PRO A 49 2.80 15.33 9.63
N TRP A 50 3.65 14.38 10.04
CA TRP A 50 3.51 12.96 9.71
C TRP A 50 3.03 12.21 10.94
N GLY A 51 1.88 11.57 10.81
CA GLY A 51 1.35 10.73 11.88
C GLY A 51 1.85 9.30 11.79
N ILE A 52 1.40 8.50 12.75
CA ILE A 52 1.82 7.11 12.89
C ILE A 52 1.41 6.23 11.70
N TRP A 53 0.32 6.58 11.00
CA TRP A 53 -0.13 5.82 9.84
C TRP A 53 0.86 5.96 8.67
N VAL A 54 1.36 7.17 8.37
CA VAL A 54 2.37 7.43 7.32
C VAL A 54 3.63 6.57 7.51
N VAL A 55 4.03 6.37 8.77
CA VAL A 55 5.16 5.50 9.09
C VAL A 55 4.81 4.03 8.84
N TYR A 56 3.60 3.62 9.19
CA TYR A 56 3.16 2.24 9.03
C TYR A 56 2.89 1.86 7.56
N ASP A 57 2.20 2.69 6.78
CA ASP A 57 1.86 2.42 5.39
C ASP A 57 3.05 2.65 4.44
N ILE A 58 3.72 3.80 4.52
CA ILE A 58 4.80 4.17 3.61
C ILE A 58 6.12 3.55 4.05
N VAL A 59 6.51 3.62 5.33
CA VAL A 59 7.83 3.10 5.73
C VAL A 59 7.80 1.59 5.92
N VAL A 60 6.95 1.09 6.80
CA VAL A 60 6.90 -0.35 7.12
C VAL A 60 6.24 -1.16 6.00
N GLY A 61 5.11 -0.68 5.47
CA GLY A 61 4.35 -1.36 4.43
C GLY A 61 5.15 -1.55 3.14
N THR A 62 5.80 -0.49 2.64
CA THR A 62 6.62 -0.61 1.42
C THR A 62 7.89 -1.42 1.66
N ALA A 63 8.49 -1.35 2.86
CA ALA A 63 9.65 -2.18 3.20
C ALA A 63 9.30 -3.68 3.17
N LEU A 64 8.12 -4.07 3.67
CA LEU A 64 7.62 -5.44 3.57
C LEU A 64 7.34 -5.83 2.11
N ALA A 65 6.82 -4.90 1.31
CA ALA A 65 6.57 -5.13 -0.12
C ALA A 65 7.87 -5.35 -0.91
N CYS A 66 8.99 -4.71 -0.54
CA CYS A 66 10.31 -4.91 -1.16
C CYS A 66 10.82 -6.36 -1.02
N GLY A 67 10.41 -7.07 0.04
CA GLY A 67 10.88 -8.44 0.32
C GLY A 67 10.65 -9.44 -0.81
N GLY A 68 9.55 -9.34 -1.56
CA GLY A 68 9.30 -10.24 -2.69
C GLY A 68 10.14 -9.93 -3.93
N TYR A 69 10.55 -8.68 -4.15
CA TYR A 69 11.55 -8.34 -5.18
C TYR A 69 12.94 -8.81 -4.79
N ALA A 70 13.33 -8.67 -3.51
CA ALA A 70 14.59 -9.20 -3.00
C ALA A 70 14.65 -10.73 -3.18
N LEU A 71 13.57 -11.45 -2.83
CA LEU A 71 13.43 -12.88 -3.11
C LEU A 71 13.52 -13.19 -4.60
N ALA A 72 12.97 -12.34 -5.47
CA ALA A 72 13.06 -12.54 -6.90
C ALA A 72 14.49 -12.47 -7.42
N VAL A 73 15.27 -11.49 -6.98
CA VAL A 73 16.70 -11.39 -7.30
C VAL A 73 17.45 -12.61 -6.78
N THR A 74 17.25 -13.01 -5.52
CA THR A 74 17.93 -14.18 -4.95
C THR A 74 17.62 -15.48 -5.70
N VAL A 75 16.34 -15.73 -6.01
CA VAL A 75 15.93 -17.00 -6.63
C VAL A 75 16.30 -17.06 -8.11
N TYR A 76 16.13 -15.97 -8.87
CA TYR A 76 16.43 -15.97 -10.31
C TYR A 76 17.92 -15.77 -10.62
N VAL A 77 18.59 -14.84 -9.92
CA VAL A 77 20.00 -14.50 -10.22
C VAL A 77 20.96 -15.45 -9.51
N PHE A 78 20.82 -15.65 -8.21
CA PHE A 78 21.78 -16.42 -7.42
C PHE A 78 21.47 -17.93 -7.41
N ASN A 79 20.19 -18.31 -7.37
CA ASN A 79 19.80 -19.71 -7.14
C ASN A 79 19.21 -20.44 -8.38
N LYS A 80 19.32 -19.85 -9.58
CA LYS A 80 18.91 -20.46 -10.87
C LYS A 80 17.51 -21.11 -10.86
N GLY A 81 16.56 -20.57 -10.08
CA GLY A 81 15.17 -21.01 -10.10
C GLY A 81 14.82 -22.24 -9.26
N GLN A 82 15.66 -22.71 -8.32
CA GLN A 82 15.29 -23.87 -7.49
C GLN A 82 14.04 -23.65 -6.60
N TYR A 83 13.75 -22.41 -6.19
CA TYR A 83 12.55 -22.05 -5.41
C TYR A 83 11.46 -21.36 -6.23
N HIS A 84 11.29 -21.74 -7.50
CA HIS A 84 10.28 -21.16 -8.39
C HIS A 84 8.82 -21.22 -7.86
N PRO A 85 8.38 -22.20 -7.06
CA PRO A 85 7.04 -22.18 -6.48
C PRO A 85 6.82 -21.06 -5.44
N LEU A 86 7.86 -20.69 -4.68
CA LEU A 86 7.77 -19.66 -3.63
C LEU A 86 7.69 -18.25 -4.21
N ILE A 87 8.23 -18.04 -5.42
CA ILE A 87 8.34 -16.69 -5.99
C ILE A 87 6.99 -16.13 -6.46
N ARG A 88 6.06 -17.01 -6.87
CA ARG A 88 4.74 -16.60 -7.37
C ARG A 88 3.92 -15.86 -6.31
N PRO A 89 3.71 -16.42 -5.10
CA PRO A 89 3.01 -15.69 -4.05
C PRO A 89 3.80 -14.47 -3.56
N ALA A 90 5.14 -14.55 -3.53
CA ALA A 90 5.98 -13.44 -3.08
C ALA A 90 5.89 -12.21 -4.03
N LEU A 91 5.98 -12.43 -5.35
CA LEU A 91 5.83 -11.37 -6.34
C LEU A 91 4.43 -10.77 -6.36
N LEU A 92 3.39 -11.60 -6.22
CA LEU A 92 2.01 -11.11 -6.12
C LEU A 92 1.82 -10.29 -4.84
N ALA A 93 2.39 -10.73 -3.71
CA ALA A 93 2.36 -9.98 -2.46
C ALA A 93 3.10 -8.64 -2.59
N SER A 94 4.26 -8.60 -3.25
CA SER A 94 4.98 -7.35 -3.54
C SER A 94 4.20 -6.41 -4.43
N LEU A 95 3.63 -6.91 -5.53
CA LEU A 95 2.82 -6.11 -6.45
C LEU A 95 1.62 -5.48 -5.73
N LEU A 96 0.91 -6.26 -4.93
CA LEU A 96 -0.22 -5.78 -4.15
C LEU A 96 0.22 -4.82 -3.04
N GLY A 97 1.34 -5.10 -2.38
CA GLY A 97 1.90 -4.25 -1.32
C GLY A 97 2.28 -2.86 -1.83
N TYR A 98 3.04 -2.78 -2.93
CA TYR A 98 3.39 -1.51 -3.56
C TYR A 98 2.18 -0.78 -4.14
N GLY A 99 1.24 -1.51 -4.77
CA GLY A 99 0.00 -0.92 -5.26
C GLY A 99 -0.85 -0.30 -4.16
N LEU A 100 -1.02 -0.99 -3.04
CA LEU A 100 -1.75 -0.48 -1.87
C LEU A 100 -1.00 0.66 -1.18
N GLY A 101 0.33 0.57 -1.06
CA GLY A 101 1.17 1.63 -0.50
C GLY A 101 1.13 2.91 -1.32
N GLY A 102 1.20 2.82 -2.65
CA GLY A 102 1.08 3.96 -3.55
C GLY A 102 -0.32 4.60 -3.50
N LEU A 103 -1.38 3.80 -3.45
CA LEU A 103 -2.74 4.30 -3.23
C LEU A 103 -2.88 4.98 -1.86
N GLY A 104 -2.29 4.42 -0.81
CA GLY A 104 -2.21 5.02 0.52
C GLY A 104 -1.55 6.39 0.46
N ALA A 105 -0.38 6.50 -0.17
CA ALA A 105 0.36 7.74 -0.31
C ALA A 105 -0.43 8.85 -1.04
N ILE A 106 -1.22 8.50 -2.06
CA ILE A 106 -2.11 9.45 -2.77
C ILE A 106 -3.18 9.98 -1.83
N ILE A 107 -3.80 9.09 -1.05
CA ILE A 107 -4.85 9.46 -0.10
C ILE A 107 -4.25 10.23 1.09
N ASP A 108 -2.99 9.96 1.43
CA ASP A 108 -2.28 10.64 2.50
C ASP A 108 -1.97 12.11 2.23
N MET A 109 -2.00 12.52 0.97
CA MET A 109 -1.85 13.93 0.62
C MET A 109 -3.10 14.73 0.96
N GLY A 110 -2.93 15.79 1.75
CA GLY A 110 -4.01 16.71 2.10
C GLY A 110 -4.71 17.39 0.92
N ARG A 111 -4.05 17.46 -0.24
CA ARG A 111 -4.62 17.92 -1.51
C ARG A 111 -4.46 16.85 -2.57
N TRP A 112 -5.13 15.72 -2.38
CA TRP A 112 -5.08 14.53 -3.26
C TRP A 112 -5.35 14.86 -4.74
N TRP A 113 -6.20 15.85 -5.03
CA TRP A 113 -6.47 16.32 -6.40
C TRP A 113 -5.25 16.91 -7.10
N GLN A 114 -4.21 17.31 -6.36
CA GLN A 114 -3.00 17.90 -6.90
C GLN A 114 -1.87 16.87 -7.10
N PHE A 115 -2.15 15.57 -6.88
CA PHE A 115 -1.16 14.50 -7.04
C PHE A 115 -0.52 14.45 -8.44
N TYR A 116 -1.28 14.80 -9.49
CA TYR A 116 -0.78 14.80 -10.87
C TYR A 116 0.44 15.72 -11.08
N ASN A 117 0.64 16.72 -10.20
CA ASN A 117 1.81 17.60 -10.23
C ASN A 117 3.13 16.84 -10.04
N LEU A 118 3.09 15.66 -9.42
CA LEU A 118 4.27 14.79 -9.30
C LEU A 118 4.80 14.34 -10.66
N PHE A 119 3.93 14.11 -11.64
CA PHE A 119 4.30 13.65 -12.98
C PHE A 119 4.61 14.80 -13.95
N LEU A 120 4.37 16.05 -13.55
CA LEU A 120 4.67 17.21 -14.37
C LEU A 120 6.15 17.59 -14.19
N PRO A 121 6.99 17.47 -15.24
CA PRO A 121 8.43 17.67 -15.12
C PRO A 121 8.80 19.10 -14.70
N TRP A 122 7.90 20.07 -14.91
CA TRP A 122 8.09 21.47 -14.53
C TRP A 122 7.94 21.75 -13.03
N GLN A 123 7.33 20.83 -12.28
CA GLN A 123 7.09 20.98 -10.84
C GLN A 123 7.88 20.00 -9.97
N MET A 124 8.73 19.19 -10.60
CA MET A 124 9.61 18.23 -9.94
C MET A 124 10.78 18.94 -9.26
N ASN A 125 10.82 18.88 -7.92
CA ASN A 125 11.95 19.34 -7.11
C ASN A 125 12.89 18.17 -6.77
N PHE A 126 14.01 18.03 -7.49
CA PHE A 126 14.99 16.96 -7.28
C PHE A 126 15.74 17.01 -5.93
N ASN A 127 15.65 18.12 -5.20
CA ASN A 127 16.17 18.21 -3.83
C ASN A 127 15.19 17.69 -2.77
N SER A 128 13.99 17.24 -3.17
CA SER A 128 12.97 16.76 -2.25
C SER A 128 13.01 15.25 -2.11
N VAL A 129 13.19 14.77 -0.87
CA VAL A 129 13.08 13.34 -0.52
C VAL A 129 11.69 12.78 -0.87
N MET A 130 10.65 13.60 -0.79
CA MET A 130 9.29 13.16 -1.15
C MET A 130 9.11 12.92 -2.65
N LEU A 131 9.83 13.64 -3.50
CA LEU A 131 9.82 13.37 -4.95
C LEU A 131 10.48 12.02 -5.25
N GLU A 132 11.63 11.75 -4.62
CA GLU A 132 12.34 10.49 -4.78
C GLU A 132 11.46 9.31 -4.35
N VAL A 133 10.88 9.37 -3.14
CA VAL A 133 9.97 8.33 -2.64
C VAL A 133 8.78 8.11 -3.58
N GLY A 134 8.16 9.19 -4.08
CA GLY A 134 7.02 9.09 -4.99
C GLY A 134 7.36 8.52 -6.37
N LEU A 135 8.62 8.58 -6.81
CA LEU A 135 9.10 7.98 -8.05
C LEU A 135 9.60 6.53 -7.85
N CYS A 136 10.05 6.19 -6.65
CA CYS A 136 10.55 4.86 -6.31
C CYS A 136 9.45 3.82 -6.07
N VAL A 137 8.25 4.27 -5.67
CA VAL A 137 7.05 3.45 -5.48
C VAL A 137 6.37 3.20 -6.81
#